data_AF-A0A538JLJ6-F1
#
_entry.id   AF-A0A538JLJ6-F1
#
_cell.length_a   1.000
_cell.length_b   1.000
_cell.length_c   1.000
_cell.angle_alpha   90.00
_cell.angle_beta   90.00
_cell.angle_gamma   90.00
#
_symmetry.space_group_name_H-M   'P 1'
#
loop_
_entity.id
_entity.type
_entity.pdbx_description
1 polymer ?
#
loop_
_entity_poly.entity_id
_entity_poly.type
_entity_poly.pdbx_seq_one_letter_code
_entity_poly.pdbx_strand_id
1 'polypeptide(L)'
;MPRLKGFLSNPFSFLFARSSAEERVLAYLIREHQRGRPLGEIMRDRYVQNRLTPQQQSRLLDRPELIQAVGDDTVEAARLSLPLSSR
;
A
#
# COMPACT_ATOMS: atom_id res chain seq x y z
N MET A 1 -28.81 -12.30 10.87
CA MET A 1 -27.35 -12.05 10.86
C MET A 1 -26.81 -12.29 9.46
N PRO A 2 -25.80 -11.55 8.96
CA PRO A 2 -25.82 -10.13 8.62
C PRO A 2 -25.41 -9.90 7.15
N ARG A 3 -25.78 -8.77 6.53
CA ARG A 3 -24.87 -8.05 5.62
C ARG A 3 -25.11 -6.56 5.81
N LEU A 4 -24.18 -5.97 6.54
CA LEU A 4 -24.17 -4.56 6.92
C LEU A 4 -24.16 -3.72 5.65
N LYS A 5 -25.25 -2.98 5.46
CA LYS A 5 -25.31 -1.80 4.62
C LYS A 5 -24.27 -0.79 5.12
N GLY A 6 -23.59 -0.14 4.20
CA GLY A 6 -22.75 1.02 4.54
C GLY A 6 -21.69 1.33 3.52
N PHE A 7 -22.04 1.44 2.24
CA PHE A 7 -21.27 2.30 1.35
C PHE A 7 -21.43 3.72 1.90
N LEU A 8 -20.42 4.17 2.65
CA LEU A 8 -20.30 5.54 3.12
C LEU A 8 -20.08 6.43 1.89
N SER A 9 -21.18 6.84 1.27
CA SER A 9 -21.24 7.90 0.27
C SER A 9 -20.82 9.20 0.93
N ASN A 10 -19.52 9.37 1.16
CA ASN A 10 -18.96 10.57 1.73
C ASN A 10 -19.17 11.70 0.70
N PRO A 11 -19.97 12.74 0.98
CA PRO A 11 -20.32 13.81 0.03
C PRO A 11 -19.11 14.67 -0.37
N PHE A 12 -17.95 14.40 0.24
CA PHE A 12 -16.66 14.99 -0.05
C PHE A 12 -15.67 14.02 -0.73
N SER A 13 -16.11 12.86 -1.25
CA SER A 13 -15.24 11.93 -1.99
C SER A 13 -14.51 12.59 -3.17
N PHE A 14 -15.04 13.71 -3.69
CA PHE A 14 -14.41 14.54 -4.72
C PHE A 14 -13.27 15.44 -4.18
N LEU A 15 -13.22 15.76 -2.87
CA LEU A 15 -12.02 16.33 -2.23
C LEU A 15 -10.95 15.25 -1.98
N PHE A 16 -11.34 13.97 -2.02
CA PHE A 16 -10.46 12.81 -2.17
C PHE A 16 -10.33 12.38 -3.64
N ALA A 17 -10.68 13.25 -4.61
CA ALA A 17 -10.32 13.00 -6.00
C ALA A 17 -8.81 12.79 -6.04
N ARG A 18 -8.44 11.56 -6.37
CA ARG A 18 -7.06 11.04 -6.31
C ARG A 18 -6.11 12.10 -6.83
N SER A 19 -5.23 12.61 -5.96
CA SER A 19 -4.23 13.53 -6.46
C SER A 19 -3.32 12.72 -7.39
N SER A 20 -3.06 13.23 -8.59
CA SER A 20 -2.16 12.54 -9.53
C SER A 20 -0.77 12.28 -8.94
N ALA A 21 -0.41 12.99 -7.87
CA ALA A 21 0.80 12.75 -7.08
C ALA A 21 0.70 11.47 -6.23
N GLU A 22 -0.40 11.25 -5.51
CA GLU A 22 -0.60 10.05 -4.69
C GLU A 22 -0.63 8.76 -5.53
N GLU A 23 -1.24 8.79 -6.72
CA GLU A 23 -1.22 7.64 -7.62
C GLU A 23 0.18 7.30 -8.13
N ARG A 24 0.96 8.33 -8.49
CA ARG A 24 2.35 8.15 -8.93
C ARG A 24 3.23 7.62 -7.80
N VAL A 25 3.04 8.12 -6.58
CA VAL A 25 3.78 7.66 -5.41
C VAL A 25 3.37 6.23 -5.03
N LEU A 26 2.09 5.86 -5.13
CA LEU A 26 1.66 4.48 -4.94
C LEU A 26 2.35 3.53 -5.94
N ALA A 27 2.28 3.86 -7.24
CA ALA A 27 2.90 3.05 -8.28
C ALA A 27 4.42 2.95 -8.11
N TYR A 28 5.05 4.04 -7.65
CA TYR A 28 6.46 4.07 -7.29
C TYR A 28 6.76 3.10 -6.14
N LEU A 29 6.00 3.16 -5.04
CA LEU A 29 6.21 2.30 -3.86
C LEU A 29 6.05 0.83 -4.20
N ILE A 30 4.98 0.46 -4.91
CA ILE A 30 4.74 -0.93 -5.32
C ILE A 30 5.91 -1.43 -6.17
N ARG A 31 6.33 -0.65 -7.16
CA ARG A 31 7.44 -1.03 -8.06
C ARG A 31 8.77 -1.18 -7.33
N GLU A 32 9.10 -0.25 -6.44
CA GLU A 32 10.36 -0.34 -5.68
C GLU A 32 10.32 -1.47 -4.65
N HIS A 33 9.16 -1.75 -4.07
CA HIS A 33 9.00 -2.86 -3.14
C HIS A 33 9.20 -4.21 -3.84
N GLN A 34 8.57 -4.39 -5.01
CA GLN A 34 8.75 -5.57 -5.86
C GLN A 34 10.20 -5.78 -6.33
N ARG A 35 11.06 -4.76 -6.23
CA ARG A 35 12.51 -4.86 -6.48
C ARG A 35 13.30 -5.33 -5.26
N GLY A 36 12.61 -5.68 -4.17
CA GLY A 36 13.20 -6.15 -2.91
C GLY A 36 13.60 -5.02 -1.96
N ARG A 37 13.28 -3.75 -2.24
CA ARG A 37 13.55 -2.67 -1.28
C ARG A 37 12.51 -2.66 -0.16
N PRO A 38 12.92 -2.48 1.11
CA PRO A 38 11.98 -2.45 2.23
C PRO A 38 11.12 -1.18 2.18
N LEU A 39 9.80 -1.33 2.37
CA LEU A 39 8.84 -0.22 2.26
C LEU A 39 9.22 0.99 3.12
N GLY A 40 9.69 0.77 4.34
CA GLY A 40 10.12 1.84 5.25
C GLY A 40 11.31 2.66 4.72
N GLU A 41 12.19 2.07 3.91
CA GLU A 41 13.27 2.80 3.24
C GLU A 41 12.72 3.63 2.09
N ILE A 42 11.88 3.04 1.23
CA ILE A 42 11.29 3.73 0.07
C ILE A 42 10.44 4.92 0.53
N MET A 43 9.73 4.81 1.67
CA MET A 43 8.95 5.92 2.25
C MET A 43 9.81 7.12 2.65
N ARG A 44 11.11 6.93 2.87
CA ARG A 44 12.07 8.00 3.17
C ARG A 44 12.69 8.62 1.92
N ASP A 45 12.39 8.09 0.73
CA ASP A 45 12.93 8.63 -0.51
C ASP A 45 12.44 10.07 -0.72
N ARG A 46 13.35 10.96 -1.17
CA ARG A 46 13.02 12.37 -1.46
C ARG A 46 11.83 12.51 -2.40
N TYR A 47 11.66 11.56 -3.33
CA TYR A 47 10.53 11.54 -4.24
C TYR A 47 9.18 11.49 -3.50
N VAL A 48 9.09 10.69 -2.44
CA VAL A 48 7.89 10.56 -1.61
C VAL A 48 7.73 11.78 -0.71
N GLN A 49 8.77 12.14 0.03
CA GLN A 49 8.74 13.23 1.02
C GLN A 49 8.41 14.59 0.39
N ASN A 50 8.87 14.85 -0.84
CA ASN A 50 8.60 16.10 -1.56
C ASN A 50 7.20 16.13 -2.22
N ARG A 51 6.48 15.01 -2.24
CA ARG A 51 5.20 14.88 -2.96
C ARG A 51 4.02 14.73 -2.03
N LEU A 52 4.22 14.14 -0.85
CA LEU A 52 3.14 13.82 0.08
C LEU A 52 3.40 14.40 1.46
N THR A 53 2.38 15.00 2.06
CA THR A 53 2.39 15.35 3.48
C THR A 53 2.40 14.08 4.35
N PRO A 54 2.81 14.16 5.63
CA PRO A 54 2.75 13.01 6.54
C PRO A 54 1.35 12.39 6.64
N GLN A 55 0.28 13.20 6.61
CA GLN A 55 -1.10 12.73 6.62
C GLN A 55 -1.49 12.01 5.31
N GLN A 56 -0.95 12.45 4.17
CA GLN A 56 -1.13 11.72 2.90
C GLN A 56 -0.36 10.41 2.91
N GLN A 57 0.87 10.38 3.43
CA GLN A 57 1.66 9.16 3.56
C GLN A 57 0.96 8.12 4.44
N SER A 58 0.43 8.53 5.59
CA SER A 58 -0.35 7.63 6.47
C SER A 58 -1.54 7.03 5.75
N ARG A 59 -2.36 7.84 5.06
CA ARG A 59 -3.50 7.35 4.29
C ARG A 59 -3.10 6.46 3.12
N LEU A 60 -1.92 6.68 2.55
CA LEU A 60 -1.38 5.86 1.47
C LEU A 60 -1.05 4.44 1.96
N LEU A 61 -0.58 4.30 3.20
CA LEU A 61 -0.32 3.00 3.83
C LEU A 61 -1.58 2.17 4.06
N ASP A 62 -2.73 2.83 4.23
CA ASP A 62 -4.03 2.16 4.40
C ASP A 62 -4.65 1.71 3.05
N ARG A 63 -3.98 1.96 1.92
CA ARG A 63 -4.53 1.65 0.60
C ARG A 63 -4.51 0.15 0.32
N PRO A 64 -5.63 -0.42 -0.16
CA PRO A 64 -5.72 -1.84 -0.43
C PRO A 64 -4.69 -2.31 -1.47
N GLU A 65 -4.37 -1.47 -2.47
CA GLU A 65 -3.40 -1.83 -3.51
C GLU A 65 -1.98 -1.96 -2.95
N LEU A 66 -1.60 -1.10 -2.00
CA LEU A 66 -0.29 -1.17 -1.34
C LEU A 66 -0.23 -2.34 -0.37
N ILE A 67 -1.29 -2.52 0.43
CA ILE A 67 -1.42 -3.63 1.39
C ILE A 67 -1.32 -4.98 0.66
N GLN A 68 -2.00 -5.13 -0.48
CA GLN A 68 -1.92 -6.34 -1.29
C GLN A 68 -0.51 -6.58 -1.80
N ALA A 69 0.11 -5.58 -2.43
CA ALA A 69 1.46 -5.72 -2.97
C ALA A 69 2.50 -6.14 -1.91
N VAL A 70 2.43 -5.54 -0.71
CA VAL A 70 3.35 -5.87 0.39
C VAL A 70 2.98 -7.20 1.06
N GLY A 71 1.69 -7.48 1.15
CA GLY A 71 1.16 -8.72 1.72
C GLY A 71 1.56 -9.93 0.91
N ASP A 72 1.53 -9.84 -0.42
CA ASP A 72 1.92 -10.93 -1.33
C ASP A 72 3.38 -11.34 -1.10
N ASP A 73 4.31 -10.37 -1.05
CA ASP A 73 5.72 -10.63 -0.77
C ASP A 73 5.93 -11.21 0.63
N THR A 74 5.18 -10.72 1.63
CA THR A 74 5.24 -11.23 3.01
C THR A 74 4.75 -12.68 3.11
N VAL A 75 3.65 -12.99 2.42
CA VAL A 75 3.09 -14.35 2.35
C VAL A 75 4.04 -15.29 1.62
N GLU A 76 4.65 -14.84 0.53
CA GLU A 76 5.61 -15.66 -0.22
C GLU A 76 6.87 -15.94 0.60
N ALA A 77 7.42 -14.94 1.28
CA ALA A 77 8.52 -15.13 2.21
C ALA A 77 8.17 -16.12 3.33
N ALA A 78 6.94 -16.03 3.88
CA ALA A 78 6.47 -16.99 4.87
C ALA A 78 6.38 -18.40 4.30
N ARG A 79 5.87 -18.58 3.07
CA ARG A 79 5.80 -19.90 2.40
C ARG A 79 7.18 -20.51 2.21
N LEU A 80 8.17 -19.73 1.79
CA LEU A 80 9.55 -20.18 1.63
C LEU A 80 10.21 -20.55 2.95
N SER A 81 9.78 -19.95 4.07
CA SER A 81 10.28 -20.28 5.40
C SER A 81 9.68 -21.56 6.00
N LEU A 82 8.57 -22.06 5.43
CA LEU A 82 7.99 -23.32 5.87
C LEU A 82 8.92 -24.47 5.49
N PRO A 83 9.27 -25.37 6.42
CA PRO A 83 10.03 -26.56 6.08
C PRO A 83 9.24 -27.37 5.06
N LEU A 84 9.86 -27.68 3.92
CA LEU A 84 9.32 -28.61 2.94
C LEU A 84 9.02 -29.91 3.69
N SER A 85 7.73 -30.16 3.92
CA SER A 85 7.29 -31.40 4.54
C SER A 85 7.61 -32.51 3.54
N SER A 86 8.76 -33.16 3.73
CA SER A 86 9.20 -34.28 2.91
C SER A 86 8.10 -35.34 2.90
N ARG A 87 7.52 -35.57 1.72
CA ARG A 87 6.78 -36.79 1.40
C ARG A 87 7.61 -37.59 0.42
#